data_AF-A0A2K8NUH7-F1
#
_entry.id   AF-A0A2K8NUH7-F1
#
_cell.length_a   1.000
_cell.length_b   1.000
_cell.length_c   1.000
_cell.angle_alpha   90.00
_cell.angle_beta   90.00
_cell.angle_gamma   90.00
#
_symmetry.space_group_name_H-M   'P 1'
#
loop_
_entity.id
_entity.type
_entity.pdbx_description
1 polymer ?
#
loop_
_entity_poly.entity_id
_entity_poly.type
_entity_poly.pdbx_seq_one_letter_code
_entity_poly.pdbx_strand_id
1 'polypeptide(L)'
;MKKLLIIFGSIGIMGIGASTVVACTNSKLDGLKATIQKAKKIIADNATNPKEEIQSLQQVVTLTEIMIETNQMTDEQIDAIHLSLKLLIAIIETPSIQDVANRPQI
;
A
#
# COMPACT_ATOMS: atom_id res chain seq x y z
N MET A 1 17.13 21.85 -44.74
CA MET A 1 16.75 20.54 -44.17
C MET A 1 17.23 19.44 -45.10
N LYS A 2 18.37 18.82 -44.79
CA LYS A 2 18.92 17.68 -45.53
C LYS A 2 18.72 16.43 -44.68
N LYS A 3 17.90 15.55 -45.23
CA LYS A 3 17.84 14.07 -45.14
C LYS A 3 18.88 13.42 -44.21
N LEU A 4 18.45 12.44 -43.42
CA LEU A 4 19.06 11.10 -43.38
C LEU A 4 18.10 10.13 -42.66
N LEU A 5 17.41 9.32 -43.47
CA LEU A 5 16.87 8.03 -43.06
C LEU A 5 18.05 7.07 -42.91
N ILE A 6 18.19 6.43 -41.75
CA ILE A 6 18.95 5.17 -41.63
C ILE A 6 17.97 4.11 -41.12
N ILE A 7 17.80 3.12 -41.99
CA ILE A 7 17.09 1.86 -41.84
C ILE A 7 18.11 0.83 -41.29
N PHE A 8 17.60 -0.33 -40.92
CA PHE A 8 18.31 -1.60 -40.63
C PHE A 8 18.82 -1.71 -39.19
N GLY A 9 18.56 -2.80 -38.47
CA GLY A 9 18.01 -4.09 -38.87
C GLY A 9 18.35 -5.09 -37.77
N SER A 10 17.59 -6.18 -37.73
CA SER A 10 18.00 -7.49 -37.20
C SER A 10 18.57 -7.59 -35.78
N ILE A 11 17.78 -8.24 -34.92
CA ILE A 11 18.15 -9.34 -34.03
C ILE A 11 19.39 -9.14 -33.13
N GLY A 12 19.12 -9.20 -31.83
CA GLY A 12 19.97 -9.98 -30.93
C GLY A 12 20.71 -9.16 -29.88
N ILE A 13 20.05 -8.94 -28.74
CA ILE A 13 20.74 -9.10 -27.46
C ILE A 13 19.79 -9.89 -26.56
N MET A 14 19.96 -11.21 -26.55
CA MET A 14 19.71 -11.99 -25.34
C MET A 14 20.69 -11.46 -24.30
N GLY A 15 20.24 -10.45 -23.55
CA GLY A 15 20.94 -9.94 -22.38
C GLY A 15 20.62 -10.84 -21.20
N ILE A 16 21.30 -12.00 -21.14
CA ILE A 16 21.52 -12.66 -19.85
C ILE A 16 22.50 -11.74 -19.11
N GLY A 17 22.01 -11.02 -18.10
CA GLY A 17 22.90 -10.20 -17.29
C GLY A 17 22.18 -9.13 -16.50
N ALA A 18 21.56 -9.55 -15.40
CA ALA A 18 21.78 -8.98 -14.06
C ALA A 18 20.57 -9.32 -13.17
N SER A 19 20.78 -10.27 -12.28
CA SER A 19 20.33 -10.13 -10.89
C SER A 19 18.85 -9.78 -10.68
N THR A 20 17.93 -10.69 -11.00
CA THR A 20 16.56 -10.61 -10.44
C THR A 20 16.54 -11.16 -9.00
N VAL A 21 17.41 -10.63 -8.15
CA VAL A 21 17.17 -10.59 -6.70
C VAL A 21 16.71 -9.16 -6.35
N VAL A 22 15.85 -8.59 -7.20
CA VAL A 22 15.13 -7.32 -6.96
C VAL A 22 13.68 -7.48 -7.43
N ALA A 23 13.12 -8.67 -7.23
CA ALA A 23 11.70 -8.94 -7.47
C ALA A 23 10.91 -9.11 -6.16
N CYS A 24 11.56 -9.58 -5.08
CA CYS A 24 10.89 -9.76 -3.79
C CYS A 24 10.66 -8.44 -3.04
N THR A 25 11.62 -7.52 -3.09
CA THR A 25 11.56 -6.22 -2.37
C THR A 25 10.48 -5.30 -2.92
N ASN A 26 10.30 -5.22 -4.25
CA ASN A 26 9.22 -4.41 -4.84
C ASN A 26 7.83 -4.94 -4.46
N SER A 27 7.63 -6.26 -4.42
CA SER A 27 6.31 -6.85 -4.13
C SER A 27 5.76 -6.49 -2.74
N LYS A 28 6.63 -6.41 -1.73
CA LYS A 28 6.22 -6.09 -0.35
C LYS A 28 5.83 -4.63 -0.21
N LEU A 29 6.65 -3.73 -0.76
CA LEU A 29 6.36 -2.30 -0.76
C LEU A 29 5.08 -1.98 -1.55
N ASP A 30 4.87 -2.65 -2.69
CA ASP A 30 3.64 -2.51 -3.48
C ASP A 30 2.40 -2.99 -2.70
N GLY A 31 2.52 -4.11 -1.98
CA GLY A 31 1.47 -4.60 -1.08
C GLY A 31 1.16 -3.63 0.07
N LEU A 32 2.19 -3.03 0.66
CA LEU A 32 2.02 -1.99 1.68
C LEU A 32 1.32 -0.74 1.11
N LYS A 33 1.75 -0.25 -0.07
CA LYS A 33 1.10 0.88 -0.76
C LYS A 33 -0.36 0.62 -1.08
N ALA A 34 -0.71 -0.59 -1.53
CA ALA A 34 -2.11 -0.97 -1.77
C ALA A 34 -2.95 -0.93 -0.48
N THR A 35 -2.38 -1.39 0.64
CA THR A 35 -3.04 -1.34 1.95
C THR A 35 -3.22 0.10 2.44
N ILE A 36 -2.23 0.98 2.22
CA ILE A 36 -2.34 2.41 2.51
C ILE A 36 -3.48 3.05 1.71
N GLN A 37 -3.63 2.74 0.42
CA GLN A 37 -4.73 3.26 -0.39
C GLN A 37 -6.10 2.80 0.14
N LYS A 38 -6.21 1.54 0.58
CA LYS A 38 -7.42 1.05 1.25
C LYS A 38 -7.71 1.84 2.54
N ALA A 39 -6.70 2.05 3.38
CA ALA A 39 -6.83 2.82 4.61
C ALA A 39 -7.26 4.27 4.34
N LYS A 40 -6.68 4.94 3.33
CA LYS A 40 -7.06 6.28 2.91
C LYS A 40 -8.52 6.38 2.48
N LYS A 41 -9.02 5.37 1.78
CA LYS A 41 -10.44 5.31 1.42
C LYS A 41 -11.33 5.24 2.66
N ILE A 42 -11.01 4.37 3.61
CA ILE A 42 -11.76 4.25 4.88
C ILE A 42 -11.75 5.57 5.65
N ILE A 43 -10.61 6.26 5.72
CA ILE A 43 -10.49 7.58 6.36
C ILE A 43 -11.38 8.60 5.65
N ALA A 44 -11.36 8.66 4.32
CA ALA A 44 -12.18 9.56 3.52
C ALA A 44 -13.68 9.30 3.70
N ASP A 45 -14.09 8.03 3.74
CA ASP A 45 -15.48 7.61 3.95
C ASP A 45 -15.99 7.99 5.37
N ASN A 46 -15.08 8.27 6.32
CA ASN A 46 -15.40 8.65 7.70
C ASN A 46 -14.97 10.09 8.05
N ALA A 47 -14.70 10.95 7.06
CA ALA A 47 -14.09 12.27 7.28
C ALA A 47 -14.96 13.25 8.08
N THR A 48 -16.29 13.11 8.04
CA THR A 48 -17.22 14.05 8.68
C THR A 48 -17.34 13.86 10.20
N ASN A 49 -17.13 12.64 10.70
CA ASN A 49 -17.15 12.34 12.13
C ASN A 49 -16.24 11.14 12.43
N PRO A 50 -14.91 11.35 12.43
CA PRO A 50 -13.96 10.26 12.57
C PRO A 50 -13.97 9.73 14.01
N LYS A 51 -14.31 8.45 14.16
CA LYS A 51 -14.10 7.70 15.41
C LYS A 51 -12.62 7.66 15.77
N GLU A 52 -12.31 7.36 17.04
CA GLU A 52 -10.93 7.29 17.55
C GLU A 52 -10.05 6.33 16.74
N GLU A 53 -10.61 5.21 16.29
CA GLU A 53 -9.92 4.21 15.48
C GLU A 53 -9.56 4.75 14.09
N ILE A 54 -10.42 5.62 13.51
CA ILE A 54 -10.15 6.29 12.23
C ILE A 54 -9.01 7.30 12.38
N GLN A 55 -8.96 8.03 13.49
CA GLN A 55 -7.87 8.98 13.76
C GLN A 55 -6.54 8.24 13.95
N SER A 56 -6.57 7.11 14.66
CA SER A 56 -5.42 6.23 14.83
C SER A 56 -4.94 5.67 13.48
N LEU A 57 -5.87 5.23 12.63
CA LEU A 57 -5.54 4.79 11.26
C LEU A 57 -4.89 5.92 10.45
N GLN A 58 -5.39 7.15 10.55
CA GLN A 58 -4.82 8.31 9.86
C GLN A 58 -3.38 8.61 10.30
N GLN A 59 -3.09 8.52 11.60
CA GLN A 59 -1.74 8.73 12.13
C GLN A 59 -0.76 7.66 11.60
N VAL A 60 -1.17 6.39 11.65
CA VAL A 60 -0.33 5.28 11.16
C VAL A 60 -0.08 5.38 9.66
N VAL A 61 -1.10 5.72 8.87
CA VAL A 61 -0.96 5.97 7.42
C VAL A 61 0.04 7.09 7.18
N THR A 62 -0.12 8.23 7.86
CA THR A 62 0.77 9.39 7.68
C THR A 62 2.22 9.05 8.01
N LEU A 63 2.48 8.38 9.13
CA LEU A 63 3.81 7.95 9.53
C LEU A 63 4.42 6.97 8.51
N THR A 64 3.61 6.03 8.02
CA THR A 64 4.06 5.05 7.04
C THR A 64 4.47 5.71 5.73
N GLU A 65 3.70 6.69 5.25
CA GLU A 65 4.04 7.42 4.03
C GLU A 65 5.36 8.19 4.16
N ILE A 66 5.58 8.83 5.30
CA ILE A 66 6.88 9.48 5.60
C ILE A 66 8.01 8.45 5.56
N MET A 67 7.83 7.27 6.15
CA MET A 67 8.85 6.21 6.15
C MET A 67 9.13 5.65 4.75
N ILE A 68 8.11 5.57 3.90
CA ILE A 68 8.27 5.16 2.50
C ILE A 68 9.06 6.22 1.73
N GLU A 69 8.77 7.51 1.93
CA GLU A 69 9.45 8.62 1.26
C GLU A 69 10.93 8.71 1.63
N THR A 70 11.30 8.37 2.87
CA THR A 70 12.72 8.34 3.28
C THR A 70 13.49 7.16 2.69
N ASN A 71 12.82 6.21 2.03
CA ASN A 71 13.39 5.03 1.37
C ASN A 71 14.35 4.21 2.25
N GLN A 72 14.13 4.24 3.56
CA GLN A 72 14.99 3.65 4.60
C GLN A 72 14.38 2.41 5.26
N MET A 73 13.28 1.87 4.73
CA MET A 73 12.59 0.76 5.35
C MET A 73 13.22 -0.59 5.01
N THR A 74 13.50 -1.39 6.03
CA THR A 74 13.85 -2.81 5.85
C THR A 74 12.59 -3.63 5.52
N ASP A 75 12.78 -4.81 4.94
CA ASP A 75 11.70 -5.74 4.65
C ASP A 75 10.88 -6.10 5.90
N GLU A 76 11.54 -6.28 7.05
CA GLU A 76 10.87 -6.57 8.33
C GLU A 76 10.03 -5.38 8.80
N GLN A 77 10.51 -4.15 8.58
CA GLN A 77 9.74 -2.94 8.90
C GLN A 77 8.52 -2.83 7.98
N ILE A 78 8.66 -3.12 6.68
CA ILE A 78 7.54 -3.16 5.73
C ILE A 78 6.51 -4.19 6.18
N ASP A 79 6.92 -5.40 6.52
CA ASP A 79 6.02 -6.49 6.94
C ASP A 79 5.30 -6.16 8.26
N ALA A 80 6.01 -5.61 9.25
CA ALA A 80 5.43 -5.23 10.54
C ALA A 80 4.38 -4.10 10.40
N ILE A 81 4.68 -3.08 9.59
CA ILE A 81 3.74 -1.99 9.34
C ILE A 81 2.54 -2.48 8.53
N HIS A 82 2.77 -3.31 7.51
CA HIS A 82 1.71 -3.91 6.70
C HIS A 82 0.75 -4.75 7.55
N LEU A 83 1.27 -5.56 8.48
CA LEU A 83 0.46 -6.32 9.43
C LEU A 83 -0.35 -5.40 10.36
N SER A 84 0.28 -4.36 10.89
CA SER A 84 -0.36 -3.39 11.79
C SER A 84 -1.51 -2.64 11.11
N LEU A 85 -1.31 -2.19 9.87
CA LEU A 85 -2.36 -1.56 9.06
C LEU A 85 -3.51 -2.52 8.78
N LYS A 86 -3.22 -3.79 8.45
CA LYS A 86 -4.26 -4.81 8.24
C LYS A 86 -5.09 -5.03 9.50
N LEU A 87 -4.45 -5.09 10.67
CA LEU A 87 -5.15 -5.27 11.96
C LEU A 87 -6.05 -4.07 12.26
N LEU A 88 -5.56 -2.85 12.09
CA LEU A 88 -6.36 -1.64 12.32
C LEU A 88 -7.55 -1.55 11.38
N ILE A 89 -7.35 -1.84 10.09
CA ILE A 89 -8.45 -1.93 9.11
C ILE A 89 -9.45 -3.00 9.54
N ALA A 90 -9.00 -4.17 9.96
CA ALA A 90 -9.88 -5.24 10.42
C ALA A 90 -10.69 -4.83 11.66
N ILE A 91 -10.10 -4.11 12.62
CA ILE A 91 -10.82 -3.59 13.79
C ILE A 91 -11.93 -2.62 13.36
N ILE A 92 -11.65 -1.75 12.39
CA ILE A 92 -12.63 -0.77 11.88
C ILE A 92 -13.75 -1.43 11.07
N GLU A 93 -13.40 -2.41 10.23
CA GLU A 93 -14.35 -3.12 9.36
C GLU A 93 -15.14 -4.20 10.11
N THR A 94 -14.63 -4.69 11.24
CA THR A 94 -15.35 -5.67 12.07
C THR A 94 -16.45 -4.93 12.83
N PRO A 95 -17.73 -5.26 12.61
CA PRO A 95 -18.81 -4.66 13.38
C PRO A 95 -18.59 -4.95 14.86
N SER A 96 -18.69 -3.92 15.69
CA SER A 96 -18.68 -4.06 17.15
C SER A 96 -19.78 -5.04 17.57
N ILE A 97 -19.54 -5.87 18.60
CA ILE A 97 -20.59 -6.73 19.17
C ILE A 97 -21.80 -5.90 19.62
N GLN A 98 -21.62 -4.61 19.91
CA GLN A 98 -22.71 -3.67 20.24
C GLN A 98 -23.57 -3.29 19.02
N ASP A 99 -23.03 -3.32 17.79
CA ASP A 99 -23.80 -3.09 16.56
C ASP A 99 -24.66 -4.30 16.16
N VAL A 100 -24.29 -5.50 16.62
CA VAL A 100 -25.09 -6.72 16.42
C VAL A 100 -26.27 -6.77 17.39
N ALA A 101 -26.09 -6.29 18.62
CA ALA A 101 -27.12 -6.29 19.67
C ALA A 101 -28.25 -5.26 19.44
N ASN A 102 -28.00 -4.19 18.68
CA ASN A 102 -28.98 -3.13 18.39
C ASN A 102 -29.71 -3.29 17.04
N ARG A 103 -29.52 -4.41 16.33
CA ARG A 103 -30.38 -4.70 15.17
C ARG A 103 -31.77 -5.10 15.68
N PRO A 104 -32.86 -4.46 15.22
CA PRO A 104 -34.20 -4.95 15.52
C PRO A 104 -34.29 -6.39 15.02
N GLN A 105 -34.62 -7.33 15.91
CA GLN A 105 -34.96 -8.69 15.52
C GLN A 105 -36.26 -8.60 14.72
N ILE A 106 -36.18 -8.95 13.43
CA ILE A 106 -37.33 -9.05 12.52
C ILE A 106 -38.03 -10.38 12.78
#